data_AF-A0A3D1E5N6-F1
#
_entry.id   AF-A0A3D1E5N6-F1
#
_cell.length_a   1.000
_cell.length_b   1.000
_cell.length_c   1.000
_cell.angle_alpha   90.00
_cell.angle_beta   90.00
_cell.angle_gamma   90.00
#
_symmetry.space_group_name_H-M   'P 1'
#
loop_
_entity.id
_entity.type
_entity.pdbx_description
1 polymer ?
#
loop_
_entity_poly.entity_id
_entity_poly.type
_entity_poly.pdbx_seq_one_letter_code
_entity_poly.pdbx_strand_id
1 'polypeptide(L)'
;GQPASPTRLGKEIQVFVERLNQQMSSIAHVPHAAKFGGATGNYNAHHVAYPEFDWKAFGHDFVERILGLHHSFPTTQIEHYDHLAALMDGMKRIHTILIDLDRDIWSYISMDYFKQQIKAGEIGSSAMP
;
A
#
# COMPACT_ATOMS: atom_id res chain seq x y z
N GLY A 1 -19.93 -5.83 22.59
CA GLY A 1 -19.98 -5.28 23.96
C GLY A 1 -20.79 -6.12 24.94
N GLN A 2 -21.75 -6.96 24.52
CA GLN A 2 -22.47 -7.87 25.42
C GLN A 2 -21.75 -9.22 25.53
N PRO A 3 -21.91 -9.97 26.63
CA PRO A 3 -21.41 -11.35 26.74
C PRO A 3 -21.92 -12.23 25.59
N ALA A 4 -21.02 -13.05 25.04
CA ALA A 4 -21.29 -13.95 23.92
C ALA A 4 -20.57 -15.28 24.12
N SER A 5 -20.66 -16.19 23.15
CA SER A 5 -19.94 -17.46 23.17
C SER A 5 -18.42 -17.23 23.33
N PRO A 6 -17.73 -18.04 24.16
CA PRO A 6 -16.30 -17.87 24.40
C PRO A 6 -15.45 -17.96 23.13
N THR A 7 -14.33 -17.23 23.12
CA THR A 7 -13.26 -17.30 22.11
C THR A 7 -11.89 -17.41 22.79
N ARG A 8 -10.80 -17.43 22.03
CA ARG A 8 -9.42 -17.39 22.52
C ARG A 8 -8.72 -16.11 22.04
N LEU A 9 -8.05 -15.42 22.95
CA LEU A 9 -7.29 -14.19 22.62
C LEU A 9 -6.34 -14.39 21.43
N GLY A 10 -5.56 -15.48 21.41
CA GLY A 10 -4.67 -15.78 20.29
C GLY A 10 -5.39 -15.96 18.95
N LYS A 11 -6.61 -16.52 18.96
CA LYS A 11 -7.44 -16.62 17.75
C LYS A 11 -7.94 -15.25 17.31
N GLU A 12 -8.27 -14.33 18.21
CA GLU A 12 -8.68 -12.96 17.85
C GLU A 12 -7.50 -12.19 17.22
N ILE A 13 -6.28 -12.33 17.74
CA ILE A 13 -5.08 -11.76 17.10
C ILE A 13 -4.82 -12.39 15.71
N GLN A 14 -5.02 -13.70 15.57
CA GLN A 14 -4.86 -14.39 14.29
C GLN A 14 -5.78 -13.85 13.19
N VAL A 15 -6.97 -13.32 13.54
CA VAL A 15 -7.87 -12.67 12.57
C VAL A 15 -7.21 -11.45 11.93
N PHE A 16 -6.51 -10.63 12.71
CA PHE A 16 -5.79 -9.47 12.19
C PHE A 16 -4.60 -9.88 11.33
N VAL A 17 -3.82 -10.87 11.76
CA VAL A 17 -2.71 -11.43 10.97
C VAL A 17 -3.20 -11.89 9.60
N GLU A 18 -4.29 -12.66 9.57
CA GLU A 18 -4.87 -13.14 8.31
C GLU A 18 -5.34 -11.99 7.42
N ARG A 19 -6.10 -11.03 7.97
CA ARG A 19 -6.56 -9.84 7.22
C ARG A 19 -5.39 -9.05 6.64
N LEU A 20 -4.32 -8.85 7.40
CA LEU A 20 -3.11 -8.15 6.95
C LEU A 20 -2.41 -8.92 5.84
N ASN A 21 -2.23 -10.24 5.97
CA ASN A 21 -1.62 -11.08 4.93
C ASN A 21 -2.38 -10.99 3.61
N GLN A 22 -3.72 -11.00 3.64
CA GLN A 22 -4.54 -10.85 2.45
C GLN A 22 -4.33 -9.48 1.76
N GLN A 23 -4.23 -8.39 2.53
CA GLN A 23 -3.96 -7.07 1.96
C GLN A 23 -2.53 -6.92 1.46
N MET A 24 -1.53 -7.48 2.15
CA MET A 24 -0.14 -7.51 1.70
C MET A 24 0.00 -8.25 0.39
N SER A 25 -0.64 -9.42 0.25
CA SER A 25 -0.70 -10.17 -1.00
C SER A 25 -1.32 -9.33 -2.11
N SER A 26 -2.44 -8.63 -1.83
CA SER A 26 -3.11 -7.78 -2.82
C SER A 26 -2.22 -6.63 -3.32
N ILE A 27 -1.50 -5.95 -2.42
CA ILE A 27 -0.60 -4.84 -2.78
C ILE A 27 0.61 -5.32 -3.57
N ALA A 28 1.15 -6.49 -3.24
CA ALA A 28 2.31 -7.05 -3.94
C ALA A 28 2.06 -7.31 -5.43
N HIS A 29 0.80 -7.41 -5.86
CA HIS A 29 0.42 -7.60 -7.26
C HIS A 29 0.12 -6.29 -8.00
N VAL A 30 0.18 -5.13 -7.34
CA VAL A 30 -0.04 -3.84 -8.01
C VAL A 30 1.19 -3.51 -8.87
N PRO A 31 1.05 -3.39 -10.21
CA PRO A 31 2.19 -3.07 -11.06
C PRO A 31 2.82 -1.70 -10.73
N HIS A 32 4.14 -1.63 -10.78
CA HIS A 32 4.84 -0.35 -10.76
C HIS A 32 4.96 0.17 -12.19
N ALA A 33 4.08 1.11 -12.55
CA ALA A 33 3.96 1.57 -13.92
C ALA A 33 4.77 2.84 -14.22
N ALA A 34 5.19 2.98 -15.47
CA ALA A 34 5.92 4.13 -15.96
C ALA A 34 5.50 4.50 -17.39
N LYS A 35 5.55 5.79 -17.67
CA LYS A 35 5.29 6.36 -18.98
C LYS A 35 6.59 6.71 -19.68
N PHE A 36 6.71 6.30 -20.94
CA PHE A 36 7.74 6.75 -21.87
C PHE A 36 7.09 7.04 -23.22
N GLY A 37 7.28 8.24 -23.80
CA GLY A 37 6.53 8.65 -25.00
C GLY A 37 6.67 10.09 -25.46
N GLY A 38 7.60 10.86 -24.88
CA GLY A 38 7.81 12.27 -25.22
C GLY A 38 6.70 13.22 -24.75
N ALA A 39 6.71 14.45 -25.28
CA ALA A 39 5.94 15.58 -24.76
C ALA A 39 4.43 15.30 -24.61
N THR A 40 3.81 14.57 -25.54
CA THR A 40 2.36 14.28 -25.54
C THR A 40 2.04 12.80 -25.68
N GLY A 41 2.99 11.90 -25.43
CA GLY A 41 2.80 10.45 -25.48
C GLY A 41 2.87 9.82 -26.88
N ASN A 42 3.21 10.61 -27.90
CA ASN A 42 3.17 10.20 -29.31
C ASN A 42 4.56 10.00 -29.96
N TYR A 43 5.65 10.18 -29.21
CA TYR A 43 7.03 10.08 -29.73
C TYR A 43 7.41 11.08 -30.83
N ASN A 44 6.64 12.16 -31.04
CA ASN A 44 6.83 13.13 -32.15
C ASN A 44 8.28 13.58 -32.39
N ALA A 45 8.97 14.07 -31.35
CA ALA A 45 10.35 14.55 -31.49
C ALA A 45 11.33 13.42 -31.89
N HIS A 46 11.10 12.21 -31.39
CA HIS A 46 11.92 11.05 -31.71
C HIS A 46 11.70 10.64 -33.17
N HIS A 47 10.44 10.59 -33.61
CA HIS A 47 10.09 10.26 -34.99
C HIS A 47 10.60 11.29 -36.00
N VAL A 48 10.56 12.60 -35.67
CA VAL A 48 11.13 13.64 -36.55
C VAL A 48 12.64 13.48 -36.74
N ALA A 49 13.36 13.13 -35.67
CA ALA A 49 14.82 12.95 -35.73
C ALA A 49 15.22 11.62 -36.40
N TYR A 50 14.47 10.56 -36.15
CA TYR A 50 14.74 9.20 -36.63
C TYR A 50 13.43 8.50 -37.03
N PRO A 51 12.91 8.75 -38.25
CA PRO A 51 11.60 8.26 -38.65
C PRO A 51 11.54 6.75 -38.86
N GLU A 52 12.66 6.14 -39.25
CA GLU A 52 12.77 4.70 -39.52
C GLU A 52 12.94 3.84 -38.25
N PHE A 53 13.13 4.45 -37.07
CA PHE A 53 13.35 3.74 -35.82
C PHE A 53 12.03 3.48 -35.09
N ASP A 54 11.79 2.24 -34.64
CA ASP A 54 10.59 1.88 -33.90
C ASP A 54 10.69 2.32 -32.42
N TRP A 55 10.30 3.58 -32.19
CA TRP A 55 10.30 4.18 -30.86
C TRP A 55 9.30 3.56 -29.88
N LYS A 56 8.22 2.92 -30.37
CA LYS A 56 7.26 2.25 -29.50
C LYS A 56 7.85 0.94 -28.97
N ALA A 57 8.47 0.14 -29.84
CA ALA A 57 9.17 -1.07 -29.44
C ALA A 57 10.33 -0.74 -28.48
N PHE A 58 11.10 0.33 -28.78
CA PHE A 58 12.15 0.81 -27.88
C PHE A 58 11.60 1.23 -26.52
N GLY A 59 10.52 2.02 -26.48
CA GLY A 59 9.92 2.48 -25.22
C GLY A 59 9.43 1.31 -24.36
N HIS A 60 8.80 0.32 -24.99
CA HIS A 60 8.37 -0.91 -24.31
C HIS A 60 9.56 -1.70 -23.76
N ASP A 61 10.59 -1.97 -24.57
CA ASP A 61 11.78 -2.70 -24.12
C ASP A 61 12.52 -1.94 -23.00
N PHE A 62 12.67 -0.63 -23.15
CA PHE A 62 13.31 0.21 -22.15
C PHE A 62 12.56 0.16 -20.81
N VAL A 63 11.24 0.34 -20.82
CA VAL A 63 10.46 0.35 -19.57
C VAL A 63 10.36 -1.04 -18.96
N GLU A 64 10.03 -2.06 -19.74
CA GLU A 64 9.76 -3.39 -19.18
C GLU A 64 11.02 -4.21 -18.92
N ARG A 65 11.97 -4.23 -19.86
CA ARG A 65 13.15 -5.11 -19.76
C ARG A 65 14.34 -4.44 -19.09
N ILE A 66 14.56 -3.15 -19.34
CA ILE A 66 15.70 -2.42 -18.73
C ILE A 66 15.34 -1.91 -17.34
N LEU A 67 14.16 -1.30 -17.17
CA LEU A 67 13.73 -0.75 -15.88
C LEU A 67 12.94 -1.74 -15.00
N GLY A 68 12.38 -2.81 -15.57
CA GLY A 68 11.55 -3.76 -14.83
C GLY A 68 10.20 -3.17 -14.38
N LEU A 69 9.69 -2.16 -15.10
CA LEU A 69 8.44 -1.47 -14.80
C LEU A 69 7.36 -1.85 -15.81
N HIS A 70 6.09 -1.63 -15.46
CA HIS A 70 4.98 -1.81 -16.39
C HIS A 70 4.88 -0.61 -17.34
N HIS A 71 4.86 -0.83 -18.65
CA HIS A 71 4.78 0.26 -19.60
C HIS A 71 3.35 0.75 -19.79
N SER A 72 3.05 1.95 -19.28
CA SER A 72 1.78 2.62 -19.51
C SER A 72 1.73 3.16 -20.93
N PHE A 73 0.83 2.62 -21.75
CA PHE A 73 0.57 3.11 -23.11
C PHE A 73 -0.87 2.76 -23.54
N PRO A 74 -1.57 3.64 -24.29
CA PRO A 74 -1.19 5.01 -24.66
C PRO A 74 -1.38 6.00 -23.50
N THR A 75 -0.59 7.09 -23.49
CA THR A 75 -0.65 8.12 -22.44
C THR A 75 -0.74 9.53 -23.02
N THR A 76 -1.00 10.52 -22.16
CA THR A 76 -0.79 11.94 -22.48
C THR A 76 0.67 12.33 -22.18
N GLN A 77 0.91 13.57 -21.77
CA GLN A 77 2.20 14.00 -21.22
C GLN A 77 2.56 13.24 -19.94
N ILE A 78 1.57 12.82 -19.16
CA ILE A 78 1.72 12.14 -17.86
C ILE A 78 1.32 10.66 -17.95
N GLU A 79 1.75 9.88 -16.95
CA GLU A 79 1.30 8.51 -16.69
C GLU A 79 -0.18 8.49 -16.26
N HIS A 80 -0.85 7.33 -16.30
CA HIS A 80 -2.26 7.18 -15.92
C HIS A 80 -2.49 7.42 -14.42
N TYR A 81 -1.51 7.10 -13.57
CA TYR A 81 -1.58 7.11 -12.11
C TYR A 81 -2.58 6.14 -11.48
N ASP A 82 -3.24 5.29 -12.27
CA ASP A 82 -4.22 4.33 -11.78
C ASP A 82 -3.58 3.25 -10.88
N HIS A 83 -2.40 2.76 -11.27
CA HIS A 83 -1.64 1.82 -10.44
C HIS A 83 -1.11 2.47 -9.15
N LEU A 84 -0.76 3.76 -9.20
CA LEU A 84 -0.41 4.52 -8.00
C LEU A 84 -1.62 4.64 -7.07
N ALA A 85 -2.79 4.97 -7.60
CA ALA A 85 -4.02 5.03 -6.82
C ALA A 85 -4.37 3.66 -6.19
N ALA A 86 -4.23 2.57 -6.95
CA ALA A 86 -4.45 1.21 -6.46
C ALA A 86 -3.49 0.84 -5.30
N LEU A 87 -2.22 1.24 -5.39
CA LEU A 87 -1.24 1.08 -4.32
C LEU A 87 -1.66 1.85 -3.05
N MET A 88 -2.05 3.12 -3.20
CA MET A 88 -2.52 3.96 -2.08
C MET A 88 -3.78 3.38 -1.43
N ASP A 89 -4.72 2.89 -2.23
CA ASP A 89 -5.94 2.24 -1.72
C ASP A 89 -5.65 0.94 -0.98
N GLY A 90 -4.66 0.17 -1.45
CA GLY A 90 -4.17 -1.00 -0.71
C GLY A 90 -3.62 -0.62 0.67
N MET A 91 -2.74 0.39 0.73
CA MET A 91 -2.19 0.86 2.01
C MET A 91 -3.29 1.38 2.94
N LYS A 92 -4.27 2.13 2.40
CA LYS A 92 -5.44 2.57 3.15
C LYS A 92 -6.19 1.40 3.78
N ARG A 93 -6.40 0.29 3.06
CA ARG A 93 -7.07 -0.91 3.62
C ARG A 93 -6.27 -1.55 4.74
N ILE A 94 -4.93 -1.60 4.62
CA ILE A 94 -4.05 -2.07 5.71
C ILE A 94 -4.22 -1.19 6.95
N HIS A 95 -4.15 0.13 6.79
CA HIS A 95 -4.30 1.06 7.92
C HIS A 95 -5.67 0.95 8.59
N THR A 96 -6.73 0.70 7.83
CA THR A 96 -8.06 0.45 8.42
C THR A 96 -8.08 -0.80 9.29
N ILE A 97 -7.37 -1.88 8.91
CA ILE A 97 -7.24 -3.09 9.73
C ILE A 97 -6.45 -2.80 11.01
N LEU A 98 -5.40 -1.97 10.92
CA LEU A 98 -4.61 -1.55 12.08
C LEU A 98 -5.40 -0.67 13.04
N ILE A 99 -6.21 0.26 12.54
CA ILE A 99 -7.11 1.08 13.37
C ILE A 99 -8.09 0.20 14.16
N ASP A 100 -8.60 -0.86 13.52
CA ASP A 100 -9.49 -1.83 14.16
C ASP A 100 -8.75 -2.60 15.27
N LEU A 101 -7.52 -3.05 15.01
CA LEU A 101 -6.65 -3.67 16.02
C LEU A 101 -6.37 -2.72 17.19
N ASP A 102 -6.00 -1.47 16.90
CA ASP A 102 -5.67 -0.46 17.91
C ASP A 102 -6.85 -0.21 18.85
N ARG A 103 -8.07 -0.12 18.30
CA ARG A 103 -9.31 0.05 19.07
C ARG A 103 -9.63 -1.16 19.95
N ASP A 104 -9.43 -2.37 19.43
CA ASP A 104 -9.64 -3.60 20.19
C ASP A 104 -8.60 -3.74 21.31
N ILE A 105 -7.32 -3.50 21.03
CA ILE A 105 -6.25 -3.53 22.04
C ILE A 105 -6.48 -2.46 23.11
N TRP A 106 -6.87 -1.24 22.72
CA TRP A 106 -7.24 -0.17 23.66
C TRP A 106 -8.37 -0.62 24.58
N SER A 107 -9.39 -1.28 24.03
CA SER A 107 -10.52 -1.81 24.80
C SER A 107 -10.09 -2.94 25.74
N TYR A 108 -9.22 -3.86 25.29
CA TYR A 108 -8.68 -4.92 26.14
C TYR A 108 -7.84 -4.37 27.30
N ILE A 109 -7.06 -3.30 27.08
CA ILE A 109 -6.36 -2.59 28.15
C ILE A 109 -7.37 -1.97 29.13
N SER A 110 -8.42 -1.30 28.62
CA SER A 110 -9.46 -0.71 29.46
C SER A 110 -10.25 -1.74 30.29
N MET A 111 -10.32 -2.99 29.83
CA MET A 111 -10.97 -4.10 30.54
C MET A 111 -10.00 -4.91 31.40
N ASP A 112 -8.76 -4.44 31.59
CA ASP A 112 -7.71 -5.11 32.36
C ASP A 112 -7.30 -6.51 31.84
N TYR A 113 -7.58 -6.83 30.56
CA TYR A 113 -7.09 -8.07 29.94
C TYR A 113 -5.57 -8.03 29.73
N PHE A 114 -5.01 -6.83 29.59
CA PHE A 114 -3.57 -6.59 29.50
C PHE A 114 -3.13 -5.53 30.50
N LYS A 115 -1.91 -5.69 31.01
CA LYS A 115 -1.17 -4.64 31.72
C LYS A 115 -0.05 -4.13 30.82
N GLN A 116 0.27 -2.85 30.98
CA GLN A 116 1.34 -2.20 30.24
C GLN A 116 2.60 -2.18 31.11
N GLN A 117 3.74 -2.56 30.54
CA GLN A 117 5.01 -2.45 31.24
C GLN A 117 5.38 -0.97 31.38
N ILE A 118 5.61 -0.53 32.61
CA ILE A 118 6.01 0.85 32.91
C ILE A 118 7.53 0.92 32.98
N LYS A 119 8.12 1.90 32.30
CA LYS A 119 9.55 2.19 32.40
C LYS A 119 9.80 3.30 33.41
N ALA A 120 10.84 3.15 34.23
CA ALA A 120 11.20 4.15 35.22
C ALA A 120 11.45 5.52 34.56
N GLY A 121 10.83 6.56 35.12
CA GLY A 121 10.92 7.93 34.62
C GLY A 121 9.85 8.34 33.60
N GLU A 122 9.03 7.41 33.10
CA GLU A 122 7.88 7.75 32.27
C GLU A 122 6.72 8.27 33.12
N ILE A 123 6.06 9.33 32.64
CA ILE A 123 4.92 9.95 33.32
C ILE A 123 3.67 9.59 32.52
N GLY A 124 2.76 8.83 33.13
CA GLY A 124 1.49 8.46 32.49
C GLY A 124 0.49 9.61 32.41
N SER A 125 0.36 10.39 33.48
CA SER A 125 -0.46 11.60 33.53
C SER A 125 0.21 12.65 34.40
N SER A 126 0.08 13.92 34.01
CA SER A 126 0.64 15.04 34.77
C SER A 126 -0.09 15.33 36.08
N ALA A 127 -1.34 14.86 36.21
CA ALA A 127 -2.20 15.14 37.37
C ALA A 127 -2.63 13.86 38.12
N MET A 128 -2.52 12.70 37.48
CA MET A 128 -2.85 11.41 38.07
C MET A 128 -1.55 10.60 38.20
N PRO A 129 -0.96 10.52 39.40
CA PRO A 129 0.30 9.80 39.62
C PRO A 129 0.16 8.29 39.40
#